data_AF-A0A2V7H204-F1
#
_entry.id   AF-A0A2V7H204-F1
#
_cell.length_a   1.000
_cell.length_b   1.000
_cell.length_c   1.000
_cell.angle_alpha   90.00
_cell.angle_beta   90.00
_cell.angle_gamma   90.00
#
_symmetry.space_group_name_H-M   'P 1'
#
loop_
_entity.id
_entity.type
_entity.pdbx_description
1 polymer ?
#
loop_
_entity_poly.entity_id
_entity_poly.type
_entity_poly.pdbx_seq_one_letter_code
_entity_poly.pdbx_strand_id
1 'polypeptide(L)'
;QRLYGLSAWRETPFYTDRERAALAWTEAVTLVSDGPVPDALYQEARRHFSEKELVDLTLALIAINAWNRLSISFRTVPGTYRSAARRQEVPTAL
;
A
#
# COMPACT_ATOMS: atom_id res chain seq x y z
N GLN A 1 15.44 3.88 -6.40
CA GLN A 1 15.40 5.20 -5.72
C GLN A 1 14.00 5.52 -5.20
N ARG A 2 12.96 5.55 -6.05
CA ARG A 2 11.56 5.79 -5.63
C ARG A 2 11.11 4.88 -4.47
N LEU A 3 11.27 3.56 -4.61
CA LEU A 3 10.91 2.60 -3.56
C LEU A 3 11.56 2.90 -2.20
N TYR A 4 12.84 3.28 -2.18
CA TYR A 4 13.55 3.62 -0.95
C TYR A 4 13.09 4.95 -0.34
N GLY A 5 12.63 5.89 -1.17
CA GLY A 5 12.10 7.18 -0.73
C GLY A 5 10.62 7.14 -0.31
N LEU A 6 9.94 6.00 -0.41
CA LEU A 6 8.50 5.90 -0.16
C LEU A 6 8.12 6.22 1.28
N SER A 7 8.92 5.81 2.28
CA SER A 7 8.66 6.12 3.69
C SER A 7 8.81 7.61 4.02
N ALA A 8 9.55 8.36 3.20
CA ALA A 8 9.79 9.80 3.34
C ALA A 8 9.21 10.59 2.16
N TRP A 9 8.16 10.09 1.51
CA TRP A 9 7.70 10.57 0.21
C TRP A 9 7.43 12.08 0.14
N ARG A 10 7.02 12.70 1.26
CA ARG A 10 6.78 14.15 1.38
C ARG A 10 8.01 15.00 1.09
N GLU A 11 9.17 14.50 1.49
CA GLU A 11 10.47 15.19 1.44
C GLU A 11 11.27 14.85 0.18
N THR A 12 10.78 13.91 -0.62
CA THR A 12 11.47 13.47 -1.84
C THR A 12 10.86 14.09 -3.10
N PRO A 13 11.68 14.43 -4.12
CA PRO A 13 11.20 15.04 -5.35
C PRO A 13 10.70 14.02 -6.39
N PHE A 14 10.58 12.74 -6.03
CA PHE A 14 10.39 11.66 -7.02
C PHE A 14 8.92 11.35 -7.36
N TYR A 15 7.98 12.07 -6.75
CA TYR A 15 6.55 11.81 -6.88
C TYR A 15 5.85 13.01 -7.50
N THR A 16 5.05 12.73 -8.51
CA THR A 16 4.15 13.72 -9.12
C THR A 16 3.06 14.16 -8.13
N ASP A 17 2.40 15.28 -8.40
CA ASP A 17 1.32 15.77 -7.51
C ASP A 17 0.19 14.75 -7.36
N ARG A 18 -0.18 14.06 -8.45
CA ARG A 18 -1.17 12.98 -8.41
C ARG A 18 -0.73 11.81 -7.53
N GLU A 19 0.54 11.43 -7.57
CA GLU A 19 1.08 10.38 -6.69
C GLU A 19 1.15 10.83 -5.23
N ARG A 20 1.53 12.09 -4.97
CA ARG A 20 1.53 12.68 -3.62
C ARG A 20 0.12 12.72 -3.03
N ALA A 21 -0.89 13.05 -3.84
CA ALA A 21 -2.29 12.99 -3.44
C ALA A 21 -2.74 11.55 -3.10
N ALA A 22 -2.35 10.56 -3.91
CA ALA A 22 -2.62 9.15 -3.60
C ALA A 22 -1.94 8.69 -2.30
N LEU A 23 -0.69 9.08 -2.06
CA LEU A 23 0.04 8.73 -0.84
C LEU A 23 -0.57 9.37 0.41
N ALA A 24 -0.98 10.65 0.32
CA ALA A 24 -1.69 11.32 1.39
C ALA A 24 -3.06 10.67 1.68
N TRP A 25 -3.81 10.33 0.63
CA TRP A 25 -5.07 9.58 0.75
C TRP A 25 -4.85 8.20 1.40
N THR A 26 -3.79 7.51 0.99
CA THR A 26 -3.39 6.19 1.53
C THR A 26 -3.17 6.24 3.04
N GLU A 27 -2.42 7.23 3.53
CA GLU A 27 -2.16 7.37 4.96
C GLU A 27 -3.44 7.65 5.75
N ALA A 28 -4.26 8.60 5.29
CA ALA A 28 -5.49 8.96 5.99
C ALA A 28 -6.51 7.81 6.05
N VAL A 29 -6.69 7.07 4.95
CA VAL A 29 -7.60 5.91 4.92
C VAL A 29 -7.06 4.75 5.76
N THR A 30 -5.74 4.55 5.78
CA THR A 30 -5.12 3.48 6.59
C THR A 30 -5.28 3.73 8.09
N LEU A 31 -5.22 5.01 8.51
CA LEU A 31 -5.35 5.46 9.90
C LEU A 31 -6.77 5.92 10.25
N VAL A 32 -7.79 5.48 9.51
CA VAL A 32 -9.19 5.90 9.73
C VAL A 32 -9.74 5.54 11.12
N SER A 33 -9.09 4.61 11.83
CA SER A 33 -9.39 4.32 13.24
C SER A 33 -9.08 5.48 14.18
N ASP A 34 -8.13 6.34 13.79
CA ASP A 34 -7.59 7.41 14.62
C ASP A 34 -8.37 8.72 14.43
N GLY A 35 -9.18 8.81 13.36
CA GLY A 35 -10.03 9.95 13.07
C GLY A 35 -10.63 9.92 11.66
N PRO A 36 -11.60 10.82 11.38
CA PRO A 36 -12.18 10.95 10.05
C PRO A 36 -11.15 11.46 9.04
N VAL A 37 -11.32 11.09 7.77
CA VAL A 37 -10.53 11.65 6.67
C VAL A 37 -10.92 13.13 6.50
N PRO A 38 -9.97 14.09 6.57
CA PRO A 38 -10.31 15.51 6.46
C PRO A 38 -10.90 15.87 5.10
N ASP A 39 -11.94 16.71 5.08
CA ASP A 39 -12.59 17.17 3.84
C ASP A 39 -11.59 17.81 2.87
N ALA A 40 -10.66 18.62 3.38
CA ALA A 40 -9.62 19.25 2.56
C ALA A 40 -8.75 18.21 1.82
N LEU A 41 -8.48 17.07 2.45
CA LEU A 41 -7.71 15.98 1.85
C LEU A 41 -8.54 15.25 0.79
N TYR A 42 -9.83 15.01 1.05
CA TYR A 42 -10.75 14.46 0.05
C TYR A 42 -10.83 15.37 -1.19
N GLN A 43 -11.00 16.68 -0.98
CA GLN A 43 -11.06 17.64 -2.08
C GLN A 43 -9.74 17.70 -2.86
N GLU A 44 -8.60 17.63 -2.17
CA GLU A 44 -7.30 17.55 -2.84
C GLU A 44 -7.18 16.27 -3.69
N ALA A 45 -7.54 15.10 -3.14
CA ALA A 45 -7.55 13.86 -3.91
C ALA A 45 -8.47 13.96 -5.15
N ARG A 46 -9.65 14.59 -5.01
CA ARG A 46 -10.60 14.78 -6.13
C ARG A 46 -10.11 15.72 -7.23
N ARG A 47 -9.11 16.57 -6.98
CA ARG A 47 -8.44 17.36 -8.03
C ARG A 47 -7.59 16.50 -8.95
N HIS A 48 -7.05 15.39 -8.44
CA HIS A 48 -6.13 14.52 -9.18
C HIS A 48 -6.79 13.26 -9.70
N PHE A 49 -7.86 12.78 -9.07
CA PHE A 49 -8.56 11.53 -9.40
C PHE A 49 -10.04 11.80 -9.67
N SER A 50 -10.60 11.21 -10.72
CA SER A 50 -12.04 11.09 -10.91
C SER A 50 -12.68 10.26 -9.79
N GLU A 51 -14.02 10.30 -9.66
CA GLU A 51 -14.73 9.51 -8.63
C GLU A 51 -14.45 8.03 -8.77
N LYS A 52 -14.53 7.52 -10.01
CA LYS A 52 -14.21 6.12 -10.30
C LYS A 52 -12.78 5.77 -9.90
N GLU A 53 -11.80 6.59 -10.27
CA GLU A 53 -10.40 6.32 -9.93
C GLU A 53 -10.14 6.39 -8.42
N LEU A 54 -10.81 7.30 -7.70
CA LEU A 54 -10.68 7.40 -6.24
C LEU A 54 -11.32 6.20 -5.53
N VAL A 55 -12.44 5.68 -6.06
CA VAL A 55 -13.05 4.42 -5.61
C VAL A 55 -12.10 3.26 -5.88
N ASP A 56 -11.57 3.15 -7.09
CA ASP A 56 -10.62 2.08 -7.47
C ASP A 56 -9.36 2.12 -6.57
N LEU A 57 -8.82 3.32 -6.30
CA LEU A 57 -7.71 3.52 -5.35
C LEU A 57 -8.10 3.05 -3.95
N THR A 58 -9.26 3.46 -3.45
CA THR A 58 -9.74 3.12 -2.10
C THR A 58 -9.97 1.61 -1.95
N LEU A 59 -10.46 0.92 -2.99
CA LEU A 59 -10.59 -0.53 -3.00
C LEU A 59 -9.22 -1.22 -2.90
N ALA A 60 -8.21 -0.74 -3.63
CA ALA A 60 -6.84 -1.25 -3.51
C ALA A 60 -6.28 -1.07 -2.09
N LEU A 61 -6.55 0.09 -1.46
CA LEU A 61 -6.16 0.38 -0.08
C LEU A 61 -6.84 -0.54 0.94
N ILE A 62 -8.14 -0.81 0.77
CA ILE A 62 -8.88 -1.74 1.61
C ILE A 62 -8.29 -3.15 1.46
N ALA A 63 -8.02 -3.59 0.23
CA ALA A 63 -7.46 -4.91 -0.04
C ALA A 63 -6.11 -5.13 0.66
N ILE A 64 -5.17 -4.19 0.54
CA ILE A 64 -3.87 -4.32 1.22
C ILE A 64 -4.01 -4.20 2.75
N ASN A 65 -4.90 -3.35 3.24
CA ASN A 65 -5.19 -3.22 4.67
C ASN A 65 -5.78 -4.51 5.27
N ALA A 66 -6.65 -5.19 4.54
CA ALA A 66 -7.20 -6.48 4.93
C ALA A 66 -6.10 -7.56 4.93
N TRP A 67 -5.29 -7.61 3.87
CA TRP A 67 -4.19 -8.57 3.77
C TRP A 67 -3.14 -8.41 4.89
N ASN A 68 -2.79 -7.17 5.23
CA ASN A 68 -1.89 -6.85 6.33
C ASN A 68 -2.46 -7.34 7.67
N ARG A 69 -3.75 -7.08 7.94
CA ARG A 69 -4.41 -7.54 9.17
C ARG A 69 -4.42 -9.05 9.28
N LEU A 70 -4.73 -9.77 8.20
CA LEU A 70 -4.64 -11.23 8.16
C LEU A 70 -3.22 -11.70 8.45
N SER A 71 -2.24 -11.26 7.66
CA SER A 71 -0.86 -11.72 7.74
C SER A 71 -0.24 -11.49 9.13
N ILE A 72 -0.47 -10.31 9.71
CA ILE A 72 0.05 -9.93 11.04
C ILE A 72 -0.65 -10.75 12.14
N SER A 73 -1.99 -10.85 12.11
CA SER A 73 -2.76 -11.59 13.13
C SER A 73 -2.39 -13.07 13.18
N PHE A 74 -2.08 -13.66 12.02
CA PHE A 74 -1.65 -15.05 11.92
C PHE A 74 -0.12 -15.24 11.92
N ARG A 75 0.67 -14.19 12.26
CA ARG A 75 2.13 -14.24 12.42
C ARG A 75 2.86 -14.86 11.22
N THR A 76 2.38 -14.57 10.01
CA THR A 76 3.00 -15.07 8.78
C THR A 76 4.42 -14.51 8.64
N VAL A 77 5.42 -15.38 8.51
CA VAL A 77 6.84 -14.97 8.37
C VAL A 77 7.14 -14.65 6.90
N PRO A 78 7.53 -13.39 6.57
CA PRO A 78 7.89 -13.03 5.19
C PRO A 78 9.07 -13.84 4.65
N GLY A 79 9.11 -14.04 3.34
CA GLY A 79 10.25 -14.70 2.68
C GLY A 79 10.31 -16.23 2.82
N THR A 80 9.36 -16.83 3.53
CA THR A 80 9.25 -18.31 3.65
C THR A 80 8.56 -18.97 2.46
N TYR A 81 7.94 -18.19 1.57
CA TYR A 81 7.28 -18.70 0.37
C TYR A 81 8.29 -19.31 -0.60
N ARG A 82 8.16 -20.61 -0.85
CA ARG A 82 8.90 -21.33 -1.89
C ARG A 82 7.97 -21.66 -3.04
N SER A 83 8.25 -21.10 -4.21
CA SER A 83 7.54 -21.48 -5.43
C SER A 83 7.75 -22.98 -5.72
N ALA A 84 6.79 -23.61 -6.38
CA ALA A 84 6.88 -25.02 -6.76
C ALA A 84 8.14 -25.32 -7.60
N ALA A 85 8.55 -24.39 -8.48
CA ALA A 85 9.78 -24.48 -9.25
C ALA A 85 11.04 -24.61 -8.37
N ARG A 86 11.13 -23.83 -7.28
CA ARG A 86 12.28 -23.85 -6.34
C ARG A 86 12.25 -25.03 -5.35
N ARG A 87 11.22 -25.88 -5.37
CA ARG A 87 11.19 -27.14 -4.61
C ARG A 87 11.92 -28.28 -5.32
N GLN A 88 12.03 -28.23 -6.65
CA GLN A 88 12.67 -29.28 -7.46
C GLN A 88 14.20 -29.17 -7.53
N GLU A 89 14.78 -28.05 -7.10
CA GLU A 89 16.22 -27.76 -7.18
C GLU A 89 17.01 -28.21 -5.94
N VAL A 90 16.38 -28.81 -4.92
CA VAL A 90 17.11 -29.38 -3.77
C VAL A 90 17.27 -30.87 -4.01
N PRO A 91 18.48 -31.37 -4.32
CA PRO A 91 18.73 -32.81 -4.31
C PRO A 91 18.52 -33.30 -2.89
N THR A 92 17.69 -34.32 -2.72
CA THR A 92 17.65 -35.13 -1.49
C THR A 92 19.04 -35.73 -1.32
N ALA A 93 19.91 -35.07 -0.57
CA ALA A 93 21.19 -35.64 -0.17
C ALA A 93 20.89 -36.80 0.78
N LEU A 94 21.12 -38.02 0.29
CA LEU A 94 21.26 -39.25 1.08
C LEU A 94 22.60 -39.24 1.81
#